data_AF-A0A7W7U500-F1
#
_entry.id   AF-A0A7W7U500-F1
#
_cell.length_a   1.000
_cell.length_b   1.000
_cell.length_c   1.000
_cell.angle_alpha   90.00
_cell.angle_beta   90.00
_cell.angle_gamma   90.00
#
_symmetry.space_group_name_H-M   'P 1'
#
loop_
_entity.id
_entity.type
_entity.pdbx_description
1 polymer ?
#
loop_
_entity_poly.entity_id
_entity_poly.type
_entity_poly.pdbx_seq_one_letter_code
_entity_poly.pdbx_strand_id
1 'polypeptide(L)'
;MNDLDTCTCCRRELRDHELGRYACTLCEDRIAIHLGAIPGLFERLDDHLERGATGGGPAVSGSKAAPAPCRIDVLNLRTAAGPVLAPLETWVRDWAEDGYAEIGERGTSTARVTHACRTLRFNLSQAVAKHSAIEEFADEVASIWRTLSRIVGGETPPRRIAVTCPCQQTLRITLDTRGETCPRCGAEYGHSEILRLPLAERRAAA
;
A
#
# COMPACT_ATOMS: atom_id res chain seq x y z
N MET A 1 -3.14 -28.35 14.59
CA MET A 1 -4.11 -27.30 14.97
C MET A 1 -3.27 -26.20 15.55
N ASN A 2 -3.31 -25.00 14.96
CA ASN A 2 -2.45 -23.91 15.42
C ASN A 2 -3.03 -23.34 16.71
N ASP A 3 -2.24 -23.25 17.78
CA ASP A 3 -2.65 -22.61 19.04
C ASP A 3 -2.46 -21.09 18.94
N LEU A 4 -3.17 -20.47 17.98
CA LEU A 4 -3.17 -19.03 17.78
C LEU A 4 -4.46 -18.44 18.33
N ASP A 5 -4.32 -17.61 19.36
CA ASP A 5 -5.42 -16.87 19.99
C ASP A 5 -5.52 -15.43 19.44
N THR A 6 -4.54 -14.99 18.64
CA THR A 6 -4.50 -13.63 18.07
C THR A 6 -4.22 -13.66 16.57
N CYS A 7 -4.83 -12.70 15.86
CA CYS A 7 -4.58 -12.50 14.43
C CYS A 7 -3.16 -11.96 14.21
N THR A 8 -2.39 -12.56 13.30
CA THR A 8 -1.03 -12.12 12.99
C THR A 8 -1.01 -10.73 12.34
N CYS A 9 -1.97 -10.43 11.45
CA CYS A 9 -2.04 -9.15 10.73
C CYS A 9 -2.42 -7.93 11.60
N CYS A 10 -3.35 -8.09 12.56
CA CYS A 10 -3.89 -6.94 13.32
C CYS A 10 -3.76 -7.07 14.84
N ARG A 11 -3.19 -8.17 15.33
CA ARG A 11 -2.93 -8.47 16.76
C ARG A 11 -4.17 -8.47 17.65
N ARG A 12 -5.37 -8.48 17.06
CA ARG A 12 -6.63 -8.64 17.76
C ARG A 12 -6.82 -10.10 18.17
N GLU A 13 -7.44 -10.32 19.33
CA GLU A 13 -7.94 -11.63 19.77
C GLU A 13 -8.93 -12.21 18.73
N LEU A 14 -8.72 -13.48 18.40
CA LEU A 14 -9.57 -14.26 17.50
C LEU A 14 -10.85 -14.68 18.22
N ARG A 15 -11.97 -14.64 17.51
CA ARG A 15 -13.24 -15.19 18.02
C ARG A 15 -13.21 -16.71 17.98
N ASP A 16 -14.12 -17.37 18.70
CA ASP A 16 -14.21 -18.83 18.76
C ASP A 16 -14.23 -19.52 17.37
N HIS A 17 -14.91 -18.92 16.39
CA HIS A 17 -14.99 -19.45 15.01
C HIS A 17 -13.77 -19.11 14.14
N GLU A 18 -12.84 -18.31 14.65
CA GLU A 18 -11.60 -17.89 14.01
C GLU A 18 -10.36 -18.55 14.64
N LEU A 19 -10.52 -19.29 15.75
CA LEU A 19 -9.42 -19.95 16.45
C LEU A 19 -8.67 -20.93 15.53
N GLY A 20 -7.34 -20.89 15.63
CA GLY A 20 -6.43 -21.67 14.79
C GLY A 20 -6.23 -21.15 13.37
N ARG A 21 -6.84 -20.02 13.01
CA ARG A 21 -6.51 -19.26 11.79
C ARG A 21 -5.38 -18.28 12.08
N TYR A 22 -4.59 -17.96 11.06
CA TYR A 22 -3.56 -16.93 11.14
C TYR A 22 -4.15 -15.50 11.01
N ALA A 23 -5.27 -15.34 10.30
CA ALA A 23 -5.93 -14.05 10.14
C ALA A 23 -7.42 -14.09 10.54
N CYS A 24 -7.89 -13.01 11.17
CA CYS A 24 -9.31 -12.82 11.47
C CYS A 24 -10.11 -12.51 10.18
N THR A 25 -11.43 -12.70 10.25
CA THR A 25 -12.37 -12.43 9.16
C THR A 25 -12.27 -11.01 8.60
N LEU A 26 -12.05 -10.01 9.46
CA LEU A 26 -11.89 -8.62 9.02
C LEU A 26 -10.61 -8.40 8.18
N CYS A 27 -9.52 -9.08 8.53
CA CYS A 27 -8.28 -8.99 7.78
C CYS A 27 -8.40 -9.77 6.46
N GLU A 28 -9.02 -10.94 6.49
CA GLU A 28 -9.37 -11.71 5.29
C GLU A 28 -10.20 -10.89 4.30
N ASP A 29 -11.29 -10.27 4.77
CA ASP A 29 -12.16 -9.41 3.94
C ASP A 29 -11.38 -8.23 3.34
N ARG A 30 -10.52 -7.59 4.15
CA ARG A 30 -9.68 -6.48 3.70
C ARG A 30 -8.72 -6.92 2.58
N ILE A 31 -8.06 -8.05 2.75
CA ILE A 31 -7.16 -8.61 1.73
C ILE A 31 -7.96 -8.93 0.45
N ALA A 32 -9.13 -9.55 0.58
CA ALA A 32 -10.01 -9.88 -0.54
C ALA A 32 -10.48 -8.62 -1.31
N ILE A 33 -10.78 -7.52 -0.60
CA ILE A 33 -11.11 -6.23 -1.20
C ILE A 33 -9.92 -5.69 -2.00
N HIS A 34 -8.71 -5.68 -1.44
CA HIS A 34 -7.51 -5.22 -2.15
C HIS A 34 -7.25 -6.06 -3.41
N LEU A 35 -7.25 -7.40 -3.29
CA LEU A 35 -7.09 -8.31 -4.42
C LEU A 35 -8.17 -8.11 -5.49
N GLY A 36 -9.41 -7.78 -5.09
CA GLY A 36 -10.48 -7.44 -6.02
C GLY A 36 -10.27 -6.14 -6.78
N ALA A 37 -9.64 -5.15 -6.16
CA ALA A 37 -9.43 -3.82 -6.74
C ALA A 37 -8.20 -3.75 -7.65
N ILE A 38 -7.14 -4.49 -7.32
CA ILE A 38 -5.84 -4.42 -8.02
C ILE A 38 -5.97 -4.56 -9.55
N PRO A 39 -6.71 -5.54 -10.12
CA PRO A 39 -6.79 -5.70 -11.58
C PRO A 39 -7.32 -4.45 -12.30
N GLY A 40 -8.41 -3.85 -11.79
CA GLY A 40 -8.99 -2.64 -12.37
C GLY A 40 -8.12 -1.41 -12.21
N LEU A 41 -7.37 -1.31 -11.10
CA LEU A 41 -6.39 -0.23 -10.93
C LEU A 41 -5.18 -0.42 -11.86
N PHE A 42 -4.73 -1.65 -12.06
CA PHE A 42 -3.58 -1.97 -12.91
C PHE A 42 -3.87 -1.71 -14.39
N GLU A 43 -5.09 -2.00 -14.85
CA GLU A 43 -5.53 -1.72 -16.22
C GLU A 43 -5.52 -0.22 -16.52
N ARG A 44 -5.95 0.60 -15.57
CA ARG A 44 -6.00 2.07 -15.68
C ARG A 44 -4.64 2.75 -15.64
N LEU A 45 -3.53 2.03 -15.40
CA LEU A 45 -2.20 2.63 -15.38
C LEU A 45 -1.80 3.26 -16.72
N ASP A 46 -2.33 2.74 -17.84
CA ASP A 46 -2.01 3.27 -19.17
C ASP A 46 -2.46 4.73 -19.33
N ASP A 47 -3.57 5.11 -18.67
CA ASP A 47 -4.09 6.49 -18.64
C ASP A 47 -3.15 7.47 -17.91
N HIS A 48 -2.15 6.94 -17.18
CA HIS A 48 -1.21 7.72 -16.37
C HIS A 48 0.23 7.65 -16.87
N LEU A 49 0.46 7.13 -18.09
CA LEU A 49 1.77 7.09 -18.75
C LEU A 49 2.24 8.47 -19.20
N GLU A 50 1.31 9.38 -19.49
CA GLU A 50 1.61 10.74 -19.88
C GLU A 50 2.27 11.50 -18.72
N ARG A 51 3.33 12.25 -19.04
CA ARG A 51 3.90 13.19 -18.08
C ARG A 51 2.93 14.35 -17.97
N GLY A 52 2.43 14.60 -16.76
CA GLY A 52 1.66 15.81 -16.48
C GLY A 52 2.44 17.03 -16.96
N ALA A 53 1.78 17.91 -17.72
CA ALA A 53 2.39 19.13 -18.24
C ALA A 53 3.08 19.87 -17.09
N THR A 54 4.40 19.91 -17.11
CA THR A 54 5.20 20.75 -16.21
C THR A 54 4.71 22.18 -16.37
N GLY A 55 3.96 22.69 -15.39
CA GLY A 55 3.65 24.11 -15.28
C GLY A 55 4.94 24.92 -15.39
N GLY A 56 4.86 26.05 -16.11
CA GLY A 56 6.00 26.88 -16.51
C GLY A 56 6.75 27.52 -15.35
N GLY A 57 7.52 26.71 -14.61
CA GLY A 57 8.59 27.19 -13.76
C GLY A 57 9.81 27.55 -14.62
N PRO A 58 10.65 28.51 -14.17
CA PRO A 58 11.83 28.92 -14.91
C PRO A 58 12.75 27.71 -15.18
N ALA A 59 13.21 27.60 -16.42
CA ALA A 59 14.06 26.51 -16.87
C ALA A 59 15.34 26.42 -16.04
N VAL A 60 15.44 25.38 -15.20
CA VAL A 60 16.71 25.03 -14.56
C VAL A 60 17.59 24.33 -15.59
N SER A 61 18.62 25.04 -16.04
CA SER A 61 19.70 24.54 -16.89
C SER A 61 20.46 23.44 -16.17
N GLY A 62 20.08 22.17 -16.39
CA GLY A 62 20.73 21.07 -15.69
C GLY A 62 20.30 19.67 -16.11
N SER A 63 20.16 19.39 -17.41
CA SER A 63 20.05 18.00 -17.91
C SER A 63 20.55 17.93 -19.35
N LYS A 64 21.68 17.26 -19.59
CA LYS A 64 22.23 17.02 -20.95
C LYS A 64 21.48 15.92 -21.74
N ALA A 65 20.44 15.33 -21.16
CA ALA A 65 19.59 14.33 -21.79
C ALA A 65 18.16 14.82 -21.85
N ALA A 66 17.49 14.61 -22.99
CA ALA A 66 16.06 14.87 -23.11
C ALA A 66 15.31 14.03 -22.06
N PRO A 67 14.39 14.62 -21.28
CA PRO A 67 13.71 13.88 -20.24
C PRO A 67 12.83 12.79 -20.87
N ALA A 68 12.92 11.55 -20.36
CA ALA A 68 12.31 10.35 -20.95
C ALA A 68 10.83 10.52 -21.30
N PRO A 69 10.36 10.09 -22.49
CA PRO A 69 9.06 10.46 -23.09
C PRO A 69 7.85 10.29 -22.15
N CYS A 70 7.87 9.28 -21.28
CA CYS A 70 6.79 8.89 -20.39
C CYS A 70 7.25 8.78 -18.92
N ARG A 71 6.28 8.56 -18.02
CA ARG A 71 6.52 8.26 -16.61
C ARG A 71 7.12 6.87 -16.42
N ILE A 72 8.45 6.78 -16.33
CA ILE A 72 9.21 5.52 -16.18
C ILE A 72 8.80 4.76 -14.91
N ASP A 73 8.43 5.47 -13.84
CA ASP A 73 7.92 4.86 -12.61
C ASP A 73 6.64 4.05 -12.84
N VAL A 74 5.70 4.58 -13.63
CA VAL A 74 4.45 3.89 -14.00
C VAL A 74 4.75 2.75 -14.98
N LEU A 75 5.67 2.96 -15.92
CA LEU A 75 6.05 1.95 -16.90
C LEU A 75 6.72 0.74 -16.24
N ASN A 76 7.53 0.95 -15.19
CA ASN A 76 8.14 -0.13 -14.42
C ASN A 76 7.11 -1.04 -13.75
N LEU A 77 5.99 -0.49 -13.26
CA LEU A 77 4.89 -1.27 -12.65
C LEU A 77 4.29 -2.30 -13.61
N ARG A 78 4.33 -2.02 -14.92
CA ARG A 78 3.70 -2.82 -15.98
C ARG A 78 4.56 -4.00 -16.44
N THR A 79 5.84 -4.02 -16.06
CA THR A 79 6.78 -5.06 -16.47
C THR A 79 6.49 -6.39 -15.77
N ALA A 80 6.85 -7.51 -16.41
CA ALA A 80 6.64 -8.83 -15.82
C ALA A 80 7.46 -9.06 -14.55
N ALA A 81 8.66 -8.48 -14.48
CA ALA A 81 9.51 -8.45 -13.29
C ALA A 81 9.22 -7.23 -12.37
N GLY A 82 8.12 -6.52 -12.64
CA GLY A 82 7.76 -5.30 -11.93
C GLY A 82 7.22 -5.57 -10.53
N PRO A 83 7.15 -4.53 -9.68
CA PRO A 83 6.76 -4.64 -8.27
C PRO A 83 5.26 -4.92 -8.04
N VAL A 84 4.51 -5.25 -9.10
CA VAL A 84 3.09 -5.62 -9.01
C VAL A 84 2.92 -7.09 -9.39
N LEU A 85 3.29 -7.46 -10.62
CA LEU A 85 3.05 -8.82 -11.11
C LEU A 85 3.98 -9.85 -10.46
N ALA A 86 5.27 -9.55 -10.32
CA ALA A 86 6.23 -10.52 -9.82
C ALA A 86 5.88 -11.00 -8.39
N PRO A 87 5.57 -10.12 -7.41
CA PRO A 87 5.14 -10.57 -6.09
C PRO A 87 3.87 -11.42 -6.09
N LEU A 88 2.85 -11.01 -6.86
CA LEU A 88 1.59 -11.75 -6.94
C LEU A 88 1.82 -13.18 -7.48
N GLU A 89 2.67 -13.34 -8.48
CA GLU A 89 3.01 -14.67 -9.00
C GLU A 89 3.88 -15.48 -8.05
N THR A 90 4.75 -14.84 -7.26
CA THR A 90 5.50 -15.52 -6.19
C THR A 90 4.53 -16.14 -5.19
N TRP A 91 3.53 -15.40 -4.73
CA TRP A 91 2.50 -15.95 -3.82
C TRP A 91 1.65 -17.05 -4.46
N VAL A 92 1.32 -16.93 -5.75
CA VAL A 92 0.60 -18.00 -6.46
C VAL A 92 1.46 -19.28 -6.50
N ARG A 93 2.77 -19.18 -6.76
CA ARG A 93 3.67 -20.32 -6.77
C ARG A 93 3.81 -20.94 -5.37
N ASP A 94 4.00 -20.11 -4.36
CA ASP A 94 4.08 -20.51 -2.95
C ASP A 94 2.84 -21.32 -2.53
N TRP A 95 1.63 -20.81 -2.81
CA TRP A 95 0.40 -21.53 -2.51
C TRP A 95 0.14 -22.74 -3.42
N ALA A 96 0.75 -22.77 -4.61
CA ALA A 96 0.71 -23.93 -5.49
C ALA A 96 1.63 -25.04 -4.99
N GLU A 97 2.77 -24.70 -4.38
CA GLU A 97 3.65 -25.65 -3.68
C GLU A 97 2.93 -26.30 -2.48
N ASP A 98 2.08 -25.54 -1.79
CA ASP A 98 1.16 -26.07 -0.76
C ASP A 98 -0.05 -26.85 -1.33
N GLY A 99 -0.21 -26.89 -2.66
CA GLY A 99 -1.19 -27.72 -3.36
C GLY A 99 -2.60 -27.15 -3.45
N TYR A 100 -2.79 -25.83 -3.30
CA TYR A 100 -4.12 -25.22 -3.41
C TYR A 100 -4.21 -23.98 -4.30
N ALA A 101 -3.15 -23.63 -5.04
CA ALA A 101 -3.23 -22.62 -6.11
C ALA A 101 -2.83 -23.20 -7.46
N GLU A 102 -3.33 -22.59 -8.54
CA GLU A 102 -2.97 -22.92 -9.91
C GLU A 102 -2.12 -21.80 -10.51
N ILE A 103 -1.02 -22.18 -11.16
CA ILE A 103 -0.09 -21.24 -11.80
C ILE A 103 -0.59 -20.93 -13.22
N GLY A 104 -0.83 -19.66 -13.52
CA GLY A 104 -1.15 -19.18 -14.87
C GLY A 104 -0.19 -18.11 -15.37
N GLU A 105 0.88 -18.51 -16.06
CA GLU A 105 1.95 -17.58 -16.52
C GLU A 105 1.76 -17.05 -17.96
N ARG A 106 0.69 -17.46 -18.64
CA ARG A 106 0.45 -17.11 -20.05
C ARG A 106 -0.37 -15.84 -20.20
N GLY A 107 -0.09 -15.08 -21.27
CA GLY A 107 -0.87 -13.90 -21.66
C GLY A 107 -0.17 -12.57 -21.35
N THR A 108 -0.93 -11.48 -21.47
CA THR A 108 -0.46 -10.11 -21.20
C THR A 108 -0.25 -9.88 -19.70
N SER A 109 0.53 -8.87 -19.31
CA SER A 109 0.70 -8.51 -17.89
C SER A 109 -0.66 -8.27 -17.19
N THR A 110 -1.62 -7.61 -17.85
CA THR A 110 -2.97 -7.39 -17.30
C THR A 110 -3.71 -8.71 -17.06
N ALA A 111 -3.66 -9.64 -18.02
CA ALA A 111 -4.30 -10.94 -17.90
C ALA A 111 -3.68 -11.75 -16.76
N ARG A 112 -2.34 -11.71 -16.63
CA ARG A 112 -1.60 -12.40 -15.56
C ARG A 112 -1.89 -11.82 -14.18
N VAL A 113 -1.91 -10.49 -14.02
CA VAL A 113 -2.33 -9.82 -12.77
C VAL A 113 -3.77 -10.23 -12.41
N THR A 114 -4.68 -10.21 -13.38
CA THR A 114 -6.07 -10.61 -13.17
C THR A 114 -6.18 -12.06 -12.72
N HIS A 115 -5.44 -12.97 -13.37
CA HIS A 115 -5.40 -14.38 -12.99
C HIS A 115 -4.83 -14.56 -11.58
N ALA A 116 -3.67 -13.98 -11.28
CA ALA A 116 -3.04 -14.09 -9.97
C ALA A 116 -3.95 -13.57 -8.85
N CYS A 117 -4.53 -12.38 -9.00
CA CYS A 117 -5.47 -11.84 -8.00
C CYS A 117 -6.72 -12.71 -7.82
N ARG A 118 -7.26 -13.31 -8.90
CA ARG A 118 -8.40 -14.22 -8.82
C ARG A 118 -8.03 -15.51 -8.08
N THR A 119 -6.91 -16.13 -8.43
CA THR A 119 -6.40 -17.35 -7.79
C THR A 119 -6.13 -17.13 -6.30
N LEU A 120 -5.43 -16.04 -5.96
CA LEU A 120 -5.14 -15.69 -4.57
C LEU A 120 -6.42 -15.37 -3.78
N ARG A 121 -7.37 -14.65 -4.38
CA ARG A 121 -8.62 -14.34 -3.69
C ARG A 121 -9.50 -15.57 -3.48
N PHE A 122 -9.57 -16.46 -4.47
CA PHE A 122 -10.36 -17.70 -4.38
C PHE A 122 -9.85 -18.62 -3.27
N ASN A 123 -8.53 -18.71 -3.11
CA ASN A 123 -7.90 -19.60 -2.13
C ASN A 123 -7.60 -18.95 -0.77
N LEU A 124 -7.97 -17.67 -0.59
CA LEU A 124 -7.63 -16.91 0.60
C LEU A 124 -8.14 -17.55 1.89
N SER A 125 -9.36 -18.08 1.90
CA SER A 125 -9.96 -18.69 3.09
C SER A 125 -9.18 -19.92 3.56
N GLN A 126 -8.61 -20.68 2.63
CA GLN A 126 -7.71 -21.78 2.92
C GLN A 126 -6.34 -21.28 3.38
N ALA A 127 -5.79 -20.25 2.71
CA ALA A 127 -4.51 -19.66 3.07
C ALA A 127 -4.51 -19.10 4.50
N VAL A 128 -5.55 -18.36 4.90
CA VAL A 128 -5.61 -17.81 6.28
C VAL A 128 -5.71 -18.90 7.36
N ALA A 129 -6.07 -20.13 7.02
CA ALA A 129 -6.10 -21.25 7.97
C ALA A 129 -4.78 -22.04 8.02
N LYS A 130 -3.98 -22.02 6.95
CA LYS A 130 -2.83 -22.92 6.77
C LYS A 130 -1.49 -22.20 6.62
N HIS A 131 -1.49 -21.01 6.05
CA HIS A 131 -0.28 -20.29 5.64
C HIS A 131 0.25 -19.39 6.74
N SER A 132 1.46 -19.69 7.24
CA SER A 132 2.08 -18.93 8.33
C SER A 132 2.48 -17.50 7.93
N ALA A 133 2.86 -17.29 6.67
CA ALA A 133 3.28 -15.98 6.16
C ALA A 133 2.11 -15.07 5.72
N ILE A 134 0.89 -15.26 6.25
CA ILE A 134 -0.27 -14.47 5.84
C ILE A 134 -0.13 -12.96 6.15
N GLU A 135 0.64 -12.60 7.19
CA GLU A 135 0.93 -11.20 7.54
C GLU A 135 1.74 -10.52 6.45
N GLU A 136 2.81 -11.16 5.98
CA GLU A 136 3.66 -10.68 4.90
C GLU A 136 2.88 -10.54 3.59
N PHE A 137 2.08 -11.57 3.25
CA PHE A 137 1.19 -11.53 2.10
C PHE A 137 0.21 -10.33 2.17
N ALA A 138 -0.43 -10.13 3.32
CA ALA A 138 -1.39 -9.06 3.52
C ALA A 138 -0.74 -7.66 3.35
N ASP A 139 0.46 -7.48 3.90
CA ASP A 139 1.22 -6.23 3.81
C ASP A 139 1.66 -5.93 2.38
N GLU A 140 2.12 -6.94 1.65
CA GLU A 140 2.56 -6.78 0.26
C GLU A 140 1.38 -6.46 -0.67
N VAL A 141 0.26 -7.19 -0.54
CA VAL A 141 -0.98 -6.88 -1.28
C VAL A 141 -1.48 -5.47 -0.97
N ALA A 142 -1.47 -5.06 0.31
CA ALA A 142 -1.85 -3.72 0.70
C ALA A 142 -0.90 -2.66 0.13
N SER A 143 0.40 -2.96 0.03
CA SER A 143 1.41 -2.07 -0.57
C SER A 143 1.17 -1.87 -2.07
N ILE A 144 0.91 -2.95 -2.80
CA ILE A 144 0.53 -2.91 -4.22
C ILE A 144 -0.74 -2.08 -4.40
N TRP A 145 -1.80 -2.40 -3.66
CA TRP A 145 -3.07 -1.69 -3.74
C TRP A 145 -2.93 -0.19 -3.45
N ARG A 146 -2.20 0.19 -2.38
CA ARG A 146 -1.92 1.61 -2.05
C ARG A 146 -1.16 2.31 -3.17
N THR A 147 -0.16 1.66 -3.74
CA THR A 147 0.65 2.21 -4.83
C THR A 147 -0.20 2.50 -6.06
N LEU A 148 -1.00 1.52 -6.49
CA LEU A 148 -1.87 1.65 -7.65
C LEU A 148 -2.99 2.67 -7.42
N SER A 149 -3.65 2.62 -6.26
CA SER A 149 -4.73 3.54 -5.89
C SER A 149 -4.26 5.00 -5.88
N ARG A 150 -3.05 5.27 -5.40
CA ARG A 150 -2.47 6.62 -5.40
C ARG A 150 -2.21 7.14 -6.81
N ILE A 151 -1.76 6.29 -7.72
CA ILE A 151 -1.49 6.68 -9.11
C ILE A 151 -2.82 6.95 -9.83
N VAL A 152 -3.75 6.01 -9.73
CA VAL A 152 -5.02 6.05 -10.46
C VAL A 152 -6.00 7.07 -9.89
N GLY A 153 -6.07 7.19 -8.56
CA GLY A 153 -6.95 8.14 -7.88
C GLY A 153 -6.47 9.58 -7.97
N GLY A 154 -5.21 9.82 -8.37
CA GLY A 154 -4.62 11.16 -8.37
C GLY A 154 -4.55 11.83 -7.00
N GLU A 155 -4.94 11.11 -5.93
CA GLU A 155 -4.86 11.60 -4.55
C GLU A 155 -3.39 11.83 -4.20
N THR A 156 -3.01 13.11 -4.20
CA THR A 156 -1.78 13.52 -3.55
C THR A 156 -1.94 13.14 -2.08
N PRO A 157 -1.06 12.30 -1.50
CA PRO A 157 -1.16 11.96 -0.09
C PRO A 157 -1.28 13.26 0.70
N PRO A 158 -2.23 13.34 1.66
CA PRO A 158 -2.51 14.57 2.37
C PRO A 158 -1.19 15.13 2.90
N ARG A 159 -0.89 16.37 2.52
CA ARG A 159 0.42 16.96 2.79
C ARG A 159 0.65 16.94 4.29
N ARG A 160 1.70 16.23 4.71
CA ARG A 160 2.10 16.20 6.12
C ARG A 160 2.71 17.54 6.49
N ILE A 161 2.07 18.24 7.40
CA ILE A 161 2.50 19.51 7.98
C ILE A 161 3.28 19.16 9.25
N ALA A 162 4.53 19.59 9.31
CA ALA A 162 5.34 19.46 10.51
C ALA A 162 5.04 20.64 11.44
N VAL A 163 4.50 20.38 12.62
CA VAL A 163 4.23 21.37 13.67
C VAL A 163 5.07 21.07 14.90
N THR A 164 5.38 22.09 15.68
CA THR A 164 6.23 22.00 16.87
C THR A 164 5.36 22.15 18.12
N CYS A 165 5.34 21.11 18.93
CA CYS A 165 4.79 21.16 20.28
C CYS A 165 5.62 22.13 21.14
N PRO A 166 5.06 22.84 22.14
CA PRO A 166 5.82 23.68 23.07
C PRO A 166 6.96 22.95 23.80
N CYS A 167 6.91 21.62 23.91
CA CYS A 167 8.01 20.79 24.40
C CYS A 167 9.14 20.56 23.37
N GLN A 168 9.12 21.29 22.26
CA GLN A 168 10.03 21.22 21.11
C GLN A 168 9.97 19.90 20.30
N GLN A 169 8.99 19.04 20.55
CA GLN A 169 8.77 17.84 19.74
C GLN A 169 8.07 18.20 18.42
N THR A 170 8.62 17.72 17.30
CA THR A 170 7.94 17.82 16.00
C THR A 170 6.87 16.75 15.84
N LEU A 171 5.63 17.17 15.58
CA LEU A 171 4.51 16.32 15.19
C LEU A 171 4.29 16.45 13.68
N ARG A 172 3.88 15.37 13.02
CA ARG A 172 3.59 15.36 11.58
C ARG A 172 2.12 15.05 11.37
N ILE A 173 1.35 16.07 11.06
CA ILE A 173 -0.12 16.00 10.95
C ILE A 173 -0.58 16.25 9.52
N THR A 174 -1.83 15.93 9.22
CA THR A 174 -2.50 16.32 7.97
C THR A 174 -3.61 17.33 8.27
N LEU A 175 -4.17 17.95 7.23
CA LEU A 175 -5.34 18.82 7.39
C LEU A 175 -6.56 18.07 7.94
N ASP A 176 -6.59 16.74 7.86
CA ASP A 176 -7.69 15.89 8.35
C ASP A 176 -7.41 15.29 9.74
N THR A 177 -6.27 15.59 10.36
CA THR A 177 -5.92 15.07 11.69
C THR A 177 -6.93 15.55 12.73
N ARG A 178 -7.76 14.64 13.27
CA ARG A 178 -8.80 14.96 14.27
C ARG A 178 -8.23 15.44 15.63
N GLY A 179 -6.98 15.10 15.90
CA GLY A 179 -6.23 15.43 17.10
C GLY A 179 -4.99 14.54 17.19
N GLU A 180 -4.01 14.93 17.99
CA GLU A 180 -2.78 14.16 18.20
C GLU A 180 -2.30 14.34 19.64
N THR A 181 -1.73 13.29 20.21
CA THR A 181 -1.05 13.35 21.50
C THR A 181 0.46 13.42 21.29
N CYS A 182 1.11 14.41 21.89
CA CYS A 182 2.55 14.54 21.79
C CYS A 182 3.26 13.36 22.49
N PRO A 183 4.09 12.57 21.80
CA PRO A 183 4.74 11.39 22.39
C PRO A 183 5.81 11.74 23.44
N ARG A 184 6.27 13.00 23.48
CA ARG A 184 7.31 13.45 24.42
C ARG A 184 6.75 13.98 25.74
N CYS A 185 5.74 14.84 25.68
CA CYS A 185 5.19 15.51 26.87
C CYS A 185 3.77 15.07 27.22
N GLY A 186 3.15 14.17 26.43
CA GLY A 186 1.80 13.68 26.66
C GLY A 186 0.68 14.69 26.44
N ALA A 187 0.99 15.91 25.95
CA ALA A 187 -0.03 16.91 25.68
C ALA A 187 -0.96 16.47 24.55
N GLU A 188 -2.26 16.53 24.79
CA GLU A 188 -3.31 16.23 23.82
C GLU A 188 -3.74 17.51 23.11
N TYR A 189 -3.79 17.47 21.78
CA TYR A 189 -4.28 18.58 20.96
C TYR A 189 -5.52 18.15 20.19
N GLY A 190 -6.59 18.93 20.31
CA GLY A 190 -7.74 18.80 19.41
C GLY A 190 -7.40 19.27 17.99
N HIS A 191 -8.26 18.94 17.01
CA HIS A 191 -8.10 19.31 15.60
C HIS A 191 -7.76 20.79 15.35
N SER A 192 -8.43 21.72 16.04
CA SER A 192 -8.17 23.16 15.84
C SER A 192 -6.91 23.65 16.56
N GLU A 193 -6.56 23.04 17.69
CA GLU A 193 -5.40 23.41 18.50
C GLU A 193 -4.11 22.98 17.83
N ILE A 194 -4.10 21.78 17.24
CA ILE A 194 -2.92 21.24 16.60
C ILE A 194 -2.53 21.99 15.32
N LEU A 195 -3.53 22.52 14.58
CA LEU A 195 -3.30 23.36 13.41
C LEU A 195 -2.80 24.76 13.76
N ARG A 196 -2.94 25.19 15.02
CA ARG A 196 -2.43 26.47 15.54
C ARG A 196 -1.01 26.36 16.10
N LEU A 197 -0.47 25.15 16.23
CA LEU A 197 0.92 24.97 16.67
C LEU A 197 1.90 25.60 15.66
N PRO A 198 3.03 26.17 16.12
CA PRO A 198 4.04 26.73 15.23
C PRO A 198 4.51 25.70 14.21
N LEU A 199 4.66 26.09 12.95
CA LEU A 199 5.27 25.22 11.95
C LEU A 199 6.72 24.92 12.34
N ALA A 200 7.12 23.67 12.23
CA ALA A 200 8.52 23.30 12.45
C ALA A 200 9.40 23.98 11.39
N GLU A 201 10.50 24.59 11.82
CA GLU A 201 11.46 25.19 10.91
C GLU A 201 11.93 24.14 9.91
N ARG A 202 11.74 24.43 8.61
CA ARG A 202 12.33 23.62 7.55
C ARG A 202 13.83 23.84 7.65
N ARG A 203 14.60 22.85 8.10
CA ARG A 203 16.04 22.81 7.84
C ARG A 203 16.22 22.80 6.33
N ALA A 204 16.55 23.96 5.76
CA ALA A 204 17.10 24.03 4.42
C ALA A 204 18.39 23.21 4.44
N ALA A 205 18.41 22.10 3.68
CA ALA A 205 19.63 21.36 3.46
C ALA A 205 20.63 22.29 2.77
N ALA A 206 21.78 22.49 3.39
CA ALA A 206 22.96 23.09 2.78
C ALA A 206 23.62 22.10 1.83
#